data_AF-A0A7S2WSZ8-F1
#
_entry.id   AF-A0A7S2WSZ8-F1
#
_cell.length_a   1.000
_cell.length_b   1.000
_cell.length_c   1.000
_cell.angle_alpha   90.00
_cell.angle_beta   90.00
_cell.angle_gamma   90.00
#
_symmetry.space_group_name_H-M   'P 1'
#
loop_
_entity.id
_entity.type
_entity.pdbx_description
1 polymer ?
#
loop_
_entity_poly.entity_id
_entity_poly.type
_entity_poly.pdbx_seq_one_letter_code
_entity_poly.pdbx_strand_id
1 'polypeptide(L)'
;MISAHNKGGECSIQFNEEISVTNDAAWCREEIRRATEKLAAERGGGIDYPTDVLFQAVCMARENHWTWARMEKLLDIIVQVLDFERENPMCTMEHSFHNFKQRLLLFSCERPPWTIGLYTKEHVQKITEFIMAHHFRHFRVHKHLLKLQTEKLQLVS
;
A
#
# COMPACT_ATOMS: atom_id res chain seq x y z
N MET A 1 -15.35 38.46 -4.56
CA MET A 1 -14.28 39.40 -4.97
C MET A 1 -12.99 38.90 -4.35
N ILE A 2 -12.13 38.25 -5.13
CA ILE A 2 -10.85 37.74 -4.65
C ILE A 2 -9.77 38.60 -5.30
N SER A 3 -9.06 39.36 -4.46
CA SER A 3 -7.86 40.10 -4.85
C SER A 3 -6.68 39.14 -4.80
N ALA A 4 -5.99 38.97 -5.93
CA ALA A 4 -4.78 38.19 -6.03
C ALA A 4 -3.57 39.07 -5.66
N HIS A 5 -2.85 38.68 -4.61
CA HIS A 5 -1.46 39.08 -4.43
C HIS A 5 -0.61 37.81 -4.37
N ASN A 6 0.08 37.58 -5.48
CA ASN A 6 1.10 36.58 -5.67
C ASN A 6 2.41 37.11 -5.08
N LYS A 7 2.90 36.48 -4.01
CA LYS A 7 4.31 36.56 -3.59
C LYS A 7 4.75 35.15 -3.27
N GLY A 8 5.80 34.73 -3.99
CA GLY A 8 6.23 33.35 -4.03
C GLY A 8 6.87 32.84 -2.75
N GLY A 9 7.27 31.56 -2.84
CA GLY A 9 7.97 30.84 -1.78
C GLY A 9 7.06 29.82 -1.13
N GLU A 10 7.52 28.57 -1.15
CA GLU A 10 6.96 27.41 -0.44
C GLU A 10 5.76 26.73 -1.10
N CYS A 11 6.06 25.71 -1.90
CA CYS A 11 5.13 24.60 -2.14
C CYS A 11 5.07 23.76 -0.85
N SER A 12 4.44 24.31 0.18
CA SER A 12 4.02 23.56 1.37
C SER A 12 2.69 22.91 1.04
N ILE A 13 2.74 21.77 0.34
CA ILE A 13 1.57 20.91 0.21
C ILE A 13 1.30 20.34 1.61
N GLN A 14 0.37 20.99 2.32
CA GLN A 14 -0.10 20.53 3.62
C GLN A 14 -0.90 19.24 3.44
N PHE A 15 -0.23 18.08 3.52
CA PHE A 15 -0.88 16.77 3.68
C PHE A 15 -1.08 16.48 5.17
N ASN A 16 -1.83 17.33 5.87
CA ASN A 16 -2.17 17.14 7.28
C ASN A 16 -3.68 16.89 7.44
N GLU A 17 -4.18 15.81 6.85
CA GLU A 17 -5.41 15.18 7.33
C GLU A 17 -5.01 13.86 8.00
N GLU A 18 -5.10 13.85 9.33
CA GLU A 18 -5.03 12.63 10.12
C GLU A 18 -6.29 11.79 9.88
N ILE A 19 -6.13 10.48 9.83
CA ILE A 19 -7.24 9.55 9.64
C ILE A 19 -8.15 9.60 10.88
N SER A 20 -9.44 9.92 10.69
CA SER A 20 -10.42 9.99 11.78
C SER A 20 -10.53 8.67 12.55
N VAL A 21 -10.65 8.75 13.88
CA VAL A 21 -10.53 7.59 14.80
C VAL A 21 -11.86 6.83 15.01
N THR A 22 -12.82 6.90 14.09
CA THR A 22 -14.09 6.15 14.24
C THR A 22 -13.91 4.67 13.87
N ASN A 23 -14.13 3.74 14.81
CA ASN A 23 -13.83 2.29 14.71
C ASN A 23 -14.79 1.50 13.79
N ASP A 24 -15.11 2.08 12.63
CA ASP A 24 -16.06 1.52 11.70
C ASP A 24 -15.32 0.65 10.67
N ALA A 25 -15.51 -0.67 10.75
CA ALA A 25 -14.99 -1.60 9.77
C ALA A 25 -15.54 -1.32 8.36
N ALA A 26 -16.69 -0.65 8.24
CA ALA A 26 -17.22 -0.20 6.95
C ALA A 26 -16.35 0.90 6.32
N TRP A 27 -15.83 1.82 7.14
CA TRP A 27 -14.92 2.86 6.68
C TRP A 27 -13.63 2.26 6.14
N CYS A 28 -12.99 1.34 6.88
CA CYS A 28 -11.77 0.67 6.41
C CYS A 28 -12.00 -0.07 5.08
N ARG A 29 -13.13 -0.78 4.96
CA ARG A 29 -13.49 -1.49 3.71
C ARG A 29 -13.66 -0.54 2.53
N GLU A 30 -14.32 0.59 2.76
CA GLU A 30 -14.54 1.60 1.73
C GLU A 30 -13.22 2.24 1.27
N GLU A 31 -12.31 2.54 2.20
CA GLU A 31 -11.00 3.09 1.83
C GLU A 31 -10.10 2.08 1.10
N ILE A 32 -10.15 0.81 1.51
CA ILE A 32 -9.48 -0.28 0.76
C ILE A 32 -10.06 -0.37 -0.65
N ARG A 33 -11.40 -0.33 -0.78
CA ARG A 33 -12.08 -0.35 -2.08
C ARG A 33 -11.62 0.82 -2.95
N ARG A 34 -11.60 2.04 -2.42
CA ARG A 34 -11.14 3.23 -3.15
C ARG A 34 -9.68 3.14 -3.58
N ALA A 35 -8.81 2.71 -2.67
CA ALA A 35 -7.38 2.56 -2.97
C ALA A 35 -7.15 1.48 -4.03
N THR A 36 -7.82 0.33 -3.91
CA THR A 36 -7.71 -0.76 -4.88
C THR A 36 -8.32 -0.40 -6.24
N GLU A 37 -9.44 0.33 -6.28
CA GLU A 37 -10.04 0.83 -7.53
C GLU A 37 -9.15 1.85 -8.23
N LYS A 38 -8.54 2.77 -7.50
CA LYS A 38 -7.58 3.72 -8.05
C LYS A 38 -6.38 2.98 -8.67
N LEU A 39 -5.82 2.01 -7.94
CA LEU A 39 -4.71 1.19 -8.41
C LEU A 39 -5.13 0.31 -9.60
N ALA A 40 -6.35 -0.22 -9.61
CA ALA A 40 -6.92 -1.00 -10.72
C ALA A 40 -7.08 -0.15 -11.98
N ALA A 41 -7.50 1.11 -11.85
CA ALA A 41 -7.62 2.06 -12.96
C ALA A 41 -6.25 2.39 -13.57
N GLU A 42 -5.22 2.54 -12.73
CA GLU A 42 -3.83 2.76 -13.19
C GLU A 42 -3.22 1.52 -13.86
N ARG A 43 -3.68 0.31 -13.50
CA ARG A 43 -3.11 -0.98 -13.93
C ARG A 43 -3.94 -1.74 -14.97
N GLY A 44 -5.08 -1.19 -15.40
CA GLY A 44 -5.87 -1.71 -16.51
C GLY A 44 -6.72 -2.96 -16.19
N GLY A 45 -7.09 -3.18 -14.92
CA GLY A 45 -7.96 -4.32 -14.56
C GLY A 45 -8.34 -4.39 -13.08
N GLY A 46 -9.55 -4.89 -12.81
CA GLY A 46 -10.06 -5.14 -11.45
C GLY A 46 -9.50 -6.45 -10.90
N ILE A 47 -8.43 -6.35 -10.13
CA ILE A 47 -7.81 -7.51 -9.46
C ILE A 47 -8.34 -7.59 -8.03
N ASP A 48 -8.78 -8.79 -7.66
CA ASP A 48 -9.23 -9.10 -6.32
C ASP A 48 -7.97 -9.45 -5.49
N TYR A 49 -7.57 -8.58 -4.57
CA TYR A 49 -6.39 -8.81 -3.71
C TYR A 49 -6.82 -9.44 -2.38
N PRO A 50 -5.94 -10.20 -1.69
CA PRO A 50 -6.20 -10.66 -0.32
C PRO A 50 -6.58 -9.47 0.58
N THR A 51 -7.87 -9.34 0.87
CA THR A 51 -8.41 -8.15 1.54
C THR A 51 -7.97 -8.09 3.00
N ASP A 52 -7.63 -9.23 3.59
CA ASP A 52 -7.18 -9.34 4.98
C ASP A 52 -5.86 -8.61 5.23
N VAL A 53 -4.87 -8.76 4.36
CA VAL A 53 -3.58 -8.05 4.51
C VAL A 53 -3.75 -6.54 4.31
N LEU A 54 -4.61 -6.14 3.37
CA LEU A 54 -4.91 -4.72 3.12
C LEU A 54 -5.68 -4.10 4.29
N PHE A 55 -6.63 -4.84 4.85
CA PHE A 55 -7.39 -4.42 6.04
C PHE A 55 -6.48 -4.23 7.24
N GLN A 56 -5.61 -5.20 7.50
CA GLN A 56 -4.65 -5.12 8.61
C GLN A 56 -3.67 -3.96 8.42
N ALA A 57 -3.29 -3.62 7.17
CA ALA A 57 -2.43 -2.48 6.88
C ALA A 57 -3.11 -1.14 7.18
N VAL A 58 -4.40 -0.99 6.85
CA VAL A 58 -5.19 0.20 7.20
C VAL A 58 -5.34 0.32 8.72
N CYS A 59 -5.64 -0.78 9.41
CA CYS A 59 -5.71 -0.82 10.87
C CYS A 59 -4.39 -0.36 11.50
N MET A 60 -3.25 -0.90 11.05
CA MET A 60 -1.94 -0.49 11.56
C MET A 60 -1.67 1.00 11.30
N ALA A 61 -1.90 1.49 10.08
CA ALA A 61 -1.66 2.90 9.74
C ALA A 61 -2.47 3.83 10.65
N ARG A 62 -3.70 3.43 10.98
CA ARG A 62 -4.57 4.17 11.87
C ARG A 62 -4.17 4.10 13.34
N GLU A 63 -3.81 2.92 13.85
CA GLU A 63 -3.28 2.76 15.22
C GLU A 63 -2.02 3.60 15.47
N ASN A 64 -1.26 3.87 14.41
CA ASN A 64 -0.06 4.70 14.46
C ASN A 64 -0.30 6.17 14.07
N HIS A 65 -1.56 6.59 13.86
CA HIS A 65 -1.93 7.95 13.45
C HIS A 65 -1.19 8.44 12.21
N TRP A 66 -1.06 7.59 11.19
CA TRP A 66 -0.39 7.97 9.96
C TRP A 66 -1.22 8.90 9.10
N THR A 67 -0.54 9.74 8.33
CA THR A 67 -1.17 10.58 7.31
C THR A 67 -1.72 9.73 6.19
N TRP A 68 -2.73 10.25 5.50
CA TRP A 68 -3.32 9.60 4.33
C TRP A 68 -2.26 9.15 3.30
N ALA A 69 -1.32 10.05 2.97
CA ALA A 69 -0.26 9.77 2.00
C ALA A 69 0.61 8.56 2.37
N ARG A 70 0.93 8.39 3.66
CA ARG A 70 1.66 7.22 4.16
C ARG A 70 0.83 5.95 4.00
N MET A 71 -0.43 5.97 4.42
CA MET A 71 -1.29 4.82 4.30
C MET A 71 -1.47 4.39 2.84
N GLU A 72 -1.76 5.34 1.94
CA GLU A 72 -1.94 5.06 0.52
C GLU A 72 -0.69 4.44 -0.10
N LYS A 73 0.50 4.97 0.24
CA LYS A 73 1.76 4.38 -0.23
C LYS A 73 2.04 3.01 0.37
N LEU A 74 1.66 2.74 1.62
CA LEU A 74 1.79 1.39 2.19
C LEU A 74 0.94 0.39 1.41
N LEU A 75 -0.32 0.73 1.15
CA LEU A 75 -1.24 -0.13 0.38
C LEU A 75 -0.68 -0.38 -1.02
N ASP A 76 -0.18 0.66 -1.68
CA ASP A 76 0.45 0.56 -2.99
C ASP A 76 1.67 -0.39 -2.98
N ILE A 77 2.55 -0.30 -1.98
CA ILE A 77 3.69 -1.23 -1.82
C ILE A 77 3.19 -2.67 -1.69
N ILE A 78 2.20 -2.92 -0.84
CA ILE A 78 1.66 -4.27 -0.60
C ILE A 78 1.06 -4.83 -1.90
N VAL A 79 0.24 -4.05 -2.59
CA VAL A 79 -0.37 -4.43 -3.88
C VAL A 79 0.71 -4.73 -4.93
N GLN A 80 1.77 -3.94 -5.00
CA GLN A 80 2.87 -4.19 -5.93
C GLN A 80 3.67 -5.47 -5.62
N VAL A 81 3.74 -5.88 -4.35
CA VAL A 81 4.33 -7.17 -3.95
C VAL A 81 3.42 -8.32 -4.36
N LEU A 82 2.12 -8.19 -4.14
CA LEU A 82 1.12 -9.18 -4.54
C LEU A 82 1.06 -9.35 -6.07
N ASP A 83 1.16 -8.26 -6.83
CA ASP A 83 1.25 -8.30 -8.28
C ASP A 83 2.52 -9.03 -8.75
N PHE A 84 3.66 -8.75 -8.10
CA PHE A 84 4.91 -9.46 -8.39
C PHE A 84 4.78 -10.98 -8.12
N GLU A 85 4.16 -11.37 -7.02
CA GLU A 85 3.89 -12.77 -6.69
C GLU A 85 2.96 -13.44 -7.70
N ARG A 86 1.94 -12.72 -8.17
CA ARG A 86 0.98 -13.19 -9.18
C ARG A 86 1.68 -13.42 -10.52
N GLU A 87 2.44 -12.44 -10.99
CA GLU A 87 3.16 -12.48 -12.27
C GLU A 87 4.28 -13.52 -12.28
N ASN A 88 4.76 -13.93 -11.09
CA ASN A 88 5.82 -14.90 -10.93
C ASN A 88 5.35 -16.10 -10.10
N PRO A 89 4.64 -17.09 -10.70
CA PRO A 89 4.15 -18.26 -9.98
C PRO A 89 5.24 -19.09 -9.28
N MET A 90 6.49 -19.02 -9.75
CA MET A 90 7.65 -19.71 -9.16
C MET A 90 8.39 -18.86 -8.10
N CYS A 91 7.90 -17.66 -7.80
CA CYS A 91 8.45 -16.79 -6.76
C CYS A 91 8.48 -17.49 -5.40
N THR A 92 9.61 -17.44 -4.70
CA THR A 92 9.75 -17.94 -3.33
C THR A 92 9.46 -16.81 -2.34
N MET A 93 9.35 -17.15 -1.06
CA MET A 93 9.16 -16.15 -0.01
C MET A 93 10.29 -15.12 0.00
N GLU A 94 11.53 -15.59 -0.22
CA GLU A 94 12.73 -14.76 -0.24
C GLU A 94 12.72 -13.78 -1.41
N HIS A 95 12.25 -14.21 -2.60
CA HIS A 95 12.11 -13.34 -3.76
C HIS A 95 11.06 -12.24 -3.51
N SER A 96 9.90 -12.61 -2.96
CA SER A 96 8.86 -11.63 -2.61
C SER A 96 9.34 -10.65 -1.53
N PHE A 97 9.99 -11.16 -0.48
CA PHE A 97 10.55 -10.32 0.59
C PHE A 97 11.63 -9.36 0.06
N HIS A 98 12.46 -9.82 -0.88
CA HIS A 98 13.43 -8.96 -1.54
C HIS A 98 12.74 -7.84 -2.33
N ASN A 99 11.71 -8.17 -3.10
CA ASN A 99 10.91 -7.18 -3.84
C ASN A 99 10.26 -6.16 -2.90
N PHE A 100 9.64 -6.63 -1.81
CA PHE A 100 9.08 -5.78 -0.77
C PHE A 100 10.13 -4.83 -0.18
N LYS A 101 11.31 -5.35 0.20
CA LYS A 101 12.40 -4.56 0.77
C LYS A 101 12.86 -3.46 -0.19
N GLN A 102 13.02 -3.77 -1.47
CA GLN A 102 13.41 -2.79 -2.49
C GLN A 102 12.39 -1.66 -2.60
N ARG A 103 11.09 -1.99 -2.63
CA ARG A 103 10.01 -1.01 -2.70
C ARG A 103 9.93 -0.16 -1.43
N LEU A 104 10.04 -0.77 -0.25
CA LEU A 104 10.00 -0.02 1.01
C LEU A 104 11.16 0.98 1.11
N LEU A 105 12.37 0.56 0.73
CA LEU A 105 13.55 1.43 0.74
C LEU A 105 13.41 2.63 -0.20
N LEU A 106 12.74 2.46 -1.35
CA LEU A 106 12.47 3.55 -2.29
C LEU A 106 11.71 4.71 -1.63
N PHE A 107 10.76 4.41 -0.75
CA PHE A 107 9.95 5.43 -0.06
C PHE A 107 10.51 5.84 1.32
N SER A 108 11.64 5.26 1.72
CA SER A 108 12.29 5.53 3.01
C SER A 108 13.55 6.37 2.88
N CYS A 109 14.22 6.30 1.74
CA CYS A 109 15.42 7.10 1.48
C CYS A 109 15.05 8.43 0.84
N GLU A 110 15.50 9.53 1.45
CA GLU A 110 15.49 10.84 0.81
C GLU A 110 16.58 10.85 -0.28
N ARG A 111 16.17 10.86 -1.54
CA ARG A 111 17.04 11.04 -2.70
C ARG A 111 16.52 12.23 -3.51
N PRO A 112 17.31 13.30 -3.67
CA PRO A 112 16.96 14.37 -4.58
C PRO A 112 16.82 13.83 -6.02
N PRO A 113 15.97 14.41 -6.89
CA PRO A 113 15.16 15.62 -6.68
C PRO A 113 13.71 15.40 -6.22
N TRP A 114 13.20 14.15 -6.11
CA TRP A 114 11.76 13.89 -5.95
C TRP A 114 11.37 12.86 -4.88
N THR A 115 12.33 12.23 -4.20
CA THR A 115 11.98 11.20 -3.20
C THR A 115 11.68 11.85 -1.86
N ILE A 116 10.39 12.06 -1.59
CA ILE A 116 9.88 12.49 -0.29
C ILE A 116 10.15 11.32 0.68
N GLY A 117 11.01 11.51 1.68
CA GLY A 117 11.30 10.54 2.73
C GLY A 117 10.06 10.28 3.61
N LEU A 118 9.10 9.54 3.07
CA LEU A 118 7.76 9.38 3.64
C LEU A 118 7.79 8.51 4.90
N TYR A 119 8.73 7.56 4.95
CA TYR A 119 8.96 6.67 6.07
C TYR A 119 10.30 6.96 6.75
N THR A 120 10.25 7.14 8.08
CA THR A 120 11.45 7.19 8.92
C THR A 120 11.91 5.76 9.22
N LYS A 121 13.08 5.63 9.86
CA LYS A 121 13.61 4.32 10.29
C LYS A 121 12.61 3.56 11.17
N GLU A 122 11.93 4.27 12.07
CA GLU A 122 10.93 3.71 12.99
C GLU A 122 9.71 3.20 12.22
N HIS A 123 9.26 3.94 11.20
CA HIS A 123 8.18 3.49 10.32
C HIS A 123 8.58 2.23 9.54
N VAL A 124 9.79 2.21 8.98
CA VAL A 124 10.32 1.04 8.24
C VAL A 124 10.34 -0.20 9.12
N GLN A 125 10.78 -0.06 10.37
CA GLN A 125 10.78 -1.17 11.33
C GLN A 125 9.35 -1.69 11.56
N LYS A 126 8.40 -0.79 11.86
CA LYS A 126 6.99 -1.17 12.08
C LYS A 126 6.36 -1.86 10.87
N ILE A 127 6.58 -1.32 9.66
CA ILE A 127 6.07 -1.92 8.41
C ILE A 127 6.67 -3.31 8.19
N THR A 128 7.97 -3.47 8.48
CA THR A 128 8.65 -4.76 8.31
C THR A 128 8.12 -5.80 9.30
N GLU A 129 7.96 -5.44 10.57
CA GLU A 129 7.38 -6.33 11.59
C GLU A 129 5.94 -6.72 11.22
N PHE A 130 5.14 -5.75 10.77
CA PHE A 130 3.79 -5.96 10.29
C PHE A 130 3.73 -6.94 9.11
N ILE A 131 4.48 -6.69 8.02
CA ILE A 131 4.37 -7.52 6.82
C ILE A 131 4.84 -8.95 7.10
N MET A 132 5.83 -9.11 7.99
CA MET A 132 6.32 -10.42 8.41
C MET A 132 5.25 -11.19 9.20
N ALA A 133 4.55 -10.52 10.12
CA ALA A 133 3.52 -11.12 10.95
C ALA A 133 2.24 -11.46 10.18
N HIS A 134 1.86 -10.63 9.20
CA HIS A 134 0.55 -10.69 8.56
C HIS A 134 0.59 -11.32 7.17
N HIS A 135 1.54 -10.92 6.30
CA HIS A 135 1.65 -11.47 4.94
C HIS A 135 2.57 -12.70 4.90
N PHE A 136 3.85 -12.53 5.26
CA PHE A 136 4.84 -13.58 5.03
C PHE A 136 4.64 -14.81 5.91
N ARG A 137 4.09 -14.64 7.12
CA ARG A 137 3.64 -15.77 7.95
C ARG A 137 2.65 -16.69 7.23
N HIS A 138 1.79 -16.11 6.41
CA HIS A 138 0.73 -16.78 5.66
C HIS A 138 1.01 -16.84 4.16
N PHE A 139 2.27 -16.67 3.74
CA PHE A 139 2.69 -16.55 2.33
C PHE A 139 2.11 -17.63 1.41
N ARG A 140 2.12 -18.90 1.86
CA ARG A 140 1.59 -20.02 1.05
C ARG A 140 0.09 -19.90 0.80
N VAL A 141 -0.66 -19.38 1.76
CA VAL A 141 -2.11 -19.19 1.66
C VAL A 141 -2.40 -18.05 0.69
N HIS A 142 -1.77 -16.89 0.88
CA HIS A 142 -1.94 -15.74 -0.02
C HIS A 142 -1.55 -16.09 -1.45
N LYS A 143 -0.43 -16.77 -1.64
CA LYS A 143 0.01 -17.23 -2.98
C LYS A 143 -1.01 -18.17 -3.63
N HIS A 144 -1.63 -19.06 -2.85
CA HIS A 144 -2.67 -19.94 -3.37
C HIS A 144 -3.94 -19.17 -3.77
N LEU A 145 -4.37 -18.20 -2.94
CA LEU A 145 -5.51 -17.34 -3.25
C LEU A 145 -5.29 -16.53 -4.53
N LEU A 146 -4.11 -15.91 -4.68
CA LEU A 146 -3.73 -15.17 -5.90
C LEU A 146 -3.75 -16.07 -7.15
N LYS A 147 -3.29 -17.32 -7.01
CA LYS A 147 -3.33 -18.31 -8.10
C LYS A 147 -4.77 -18.62 -8.50
N LEU A 148 -5.64 -18.94 -7.52
CA LEU A 148 -7.05 -19.24 -7.78
C LEU A 148 -7.77 -18.05 -8.45
N GLN A 149 -7.47 -16.82 -8.04
CA GLN A 149 -8.03 -15.61 -8.63
C GLN A 149 -7.59 -15.44 -10.09
N THR A 150 -6.32 -15.73 -10.38
CA THR A 150 -5.79 -15.67 -11.76
C THR A 150 -6.45 -16.72 -12.66
N GLU A 151 -6.64 -17.94 -12.16
CA GLU A 151 -7.32 -19.02 -12.88
C GLU A 151 -8.80 -18.68 -13.14
N LYS A 152 -9.50 -18.09 -12.16
CA LYS A 152 -10.88 -17.63 -12.32
C LYS A 152 -11.02 -16.59 -13.44
N LEU A 153 -10.06 -15.68 -13.58
CA LEU A 153 -10.08 -14.67 -14.65
C LEU A 153 -9.91 -15.30 -16.04
N GLN A 154 -9.13 -16.37 -16.17
CA GLN A 154 -8.93 -17.09 -17.45
C GLN A 154 -10.14 -17.90 -17.90
N LEU A 155 -11.02 -18.31 -16.98
CA LEU A 155 -12.22 -19.09 -17.29
C LEU A 155 -13.42 -18.22 -17.73
N VAL A 156 -13.34 -16.90 -17.55
CA VAL A 156 -14.41 -15.94 -17.85
C VAL A 156 -14.11 -15.10 -19.10
N SER A 157 -12.87 -15.15 -19.61
CA SER A 157 -12.41 -14.52 -20.86
C SER A 157 -12.53 -15.45 -22.06
#